data_AF-A0A643IND0-F1
#
_entry.id   AF-A0A643IND0-F1
#
_cell.length_a   1.000
_cell.length_b   1.000
_cell.length_c   1.000
_cell.angle_alpha   90.00
_cell.angle_beta   90.00
_cell.angle_gamma   90.00
#
_symmetry.space_group_name_H-M   'P 1'
#
loop_
_entity.id
_entity.type
_entity.pdbx_description
1 polymer ?
#
loop_
_entity_poly.entity_id
_entity_poly.type
_entity_poly.pdbx_seq_one_letter_code
_entity_poly.pdbx_strand_id
1 'polypeptide(L)'
;ALTLRIAQALDNSLEGIVSGAGGLDIQAFVLDNRSGSIGSKGAIDIGVTRLENDAGTLIAERGLKLAADEANSSKGRIAANGSLHAKVGTLSQKGGELTSQDSLTLDLGILNNNAGRIAGNQGVDITARQVDNSVGEIASQGVVALNLTEQLDNRGGKIVGDSGLGITAPHVLNQDKGVLASRDGLRLSATELFNGAGGLLSSQKGIDVSLAGA
;
A
#
# COMPACT_ATOMS: atom_id res chain seq x y z
N ALA A 1 7.44 -25.05 8.55
CA ALA A 1 6.47 -24.18 7.84
C ALA A 1 5.11 -24.86 7.88
N LEU A 2 4.02 -24.09 7.84
CA LEU A 2 2.65 -24.61 7.74
C LEU A 2 2.08 -24.26 6.35
N THR A 3 1.46 -25.24 5.69
CA THR A 3 0.89 -25.10 4.35
C THR A 3 -0.61 -25.37 4.42
N LEU A 4 -1.41 -24.43 3.89
CA LEU A 4 -2.86 -24.52 3.81
C LEU A 4 -3.26 -24.50 2.32
N ARG A 5 -4.06 -25.49 1.92
CA ARG A 5 -4.61 -25.64 0.56
C ARG A 5 -6.11 -25.83 0.69
N ILE A 6 -6.86 -24.75 0.52
CA ILE A 6 -8.30 -24.72 0.77
C ILE A 6 -9.00 -24.41 -0.55
N ALA A 7 -9.86 -25.31 -1.04
CA ALA A 7 -10.52 -25.09 -2.33
C ALA A 7 -11.52 -23.91 -2.31
N GLN A 8 -12.05 -23.59 -1.13
CA GLN A 8 -13.06 -22.56 -0.93
C GLN A 8 -12.55 -21.49 0.03
N ALA A 9 -13.23 -21.29 1.17
CA ALA A 9 -12.89 -20.28 2.14
C ALA A 9 -12.06 -20.86 3.29
N LEU A 10 -10.97 -20.18 3.64
CA LEU A 10 -10.36 -20.28 4.95
C LEU A 10 -11.00 -19.21 5.84
N ASP A 11 -11.87 -19.61 6.76
CA ASP A 11 -12.51 -18.72 7.73
C ASP A 11 -11.71 -18.68 9.02
N ASN A 12 -11.16 -17.51 9.32
CA ASN A 12 -10.45 -17.14 10.54
C ASN A 12 -11.13 -15.96 11.24
N SER A 13 -12.40 -15.68 10.93
CA SER A 13 -13.04 -14.40 11.27
C SER A 13 -13.63 -14.31 12.68
N LEU A 14 -13.75 -15.44 13.37
CA LEU A 14 -14.30 -15.53 14.73
C LEU A 14 -13.18 -15.45 15.78
N GLU A 15 -12.38 -14.37 15.73
CA GLU A 15 -11.18 -14.19 16.56
C GLU A 15 -10.18 -15.35 16.41
N GLY A 16 -10.15 -15.97 15.23
CA GLY A 16 -9.32 -17.12 14.94
C GLY A 16 -7.84 -16.77 14.89
N ILE A 17 -6.98 -17.78 15.11
CA ILE A 17 -5.53 -17.63 15.05
C ILE A 17 -4.95 -18.68 14.10
N VAL A 18 -4.31 -18.23 13.02
CA VAL A 18 -3.45 -19.06 12.16
C VAL A 18 -2.01 -18.64 12.39
N SER A 19 -1.16 -19.56 12.86
CA SER A 19 0.24 -19.24 13.13
C SER A 19 1.21 -20.27 12.57
N GLY A 20 2.39 -19.81 12.13
CA GLY A 20 3.46 -20.68 11.61
C GLY A 20 4.84 -20.29 12.14
N ALA A 21 5.57 -21.23 12.74
CA ALA A 21 6.90 -20.97 13.29
C ALA A 21 8.01 -20.81 12.23
N GLY A 22 7.87 -21.48 11.08
CA GLY A 22 8.89 -21.48 10.02
C GLY A 22 8.40 -20.92 8.69
N GLY A 23 7.28 -20.21 8.69
CA GLY A 23 6.59 -19.70 7.51
C GLY A 23 5.16 -20.21 7.38
N LEU A 24 4.35 -19.47 6.61
CA LEU A 24 2.99 -19.81 6.21
C LEU A 24 2.87 -19.73 4.69
N ASP A 25 2.24 -20.73 4.09
CA ASP A 25 1.87 -20.74 2.68
C ASP A 25 0.38 -21.06 2.59
N ILE A 26 -0.42 -20.08 2.16
CA ILE A 26 -1.88 -20.16 2.13
C ILE A 26 -2.34 -20.03 0.68
N GLN A 27 -3.05 -21.04 0.21
CA GLN A 27 -3.81 -20.98 -1.04
C GLN A 27 -5.29 -21.23 -0.72
N ALA A 28 -6.14 -20.27 -1.09
CA ALA A 28 -7.59 -20.35 -0.88
C ALA A 28 -8.36 -19.59 -1.97
N PHE A 29 -9.63 -19.88 -2.17
CA PHE A 29 -10.47 -19.00 -2.98
C PHE A 29 -10.74 -17.69 -2.22
N VAL A 30 -11.16 -17.82 -0.95
CA VAL A 30 -11.36 -16.69 -0.03
C VAL A 30 -10.53 -16.93 1.22
N LEU A 31 -9.83 -15.91 1.68
CA LEU A 31 -9.24 -15.87 3.01
C LEU A 31 -9.99 -14.82 3.82
N ASP A 32 -10.82 -15.26 4.77
CA ASP A 32 -11.56 -14.39 5.67
C ASP A 32 -10.86 -14.31 7.02
N ASN A 33 -10.13 -13.23 7.25
CA ASN A 33 -9.40 -12.91 8.45
C ASN A 33 -9.99 -11.70 9.20
N ARG A 34 -11.27 -11.40 9.02
CA ARG A 34 -11.91 -10.27 9.70
C ARG A 34 -11.86 -10.46 11.21
N SER A 35 -11.39 -9.49 11.99
CA SER A 35 -11.18 -9.66 13.45
C SER A 35 -10.25 -10.83 13.86
N GLY A 36 -9.61 -11.52 12.91
CA GLY A 36 -8.74 -12.66 13.13
C GLY A 36 -7.26 -12.26 13.20
N SER A 37 -6.41 -13.24 13.50
CA SER A 37 -4.95 -13.09 13.44
C SER A 37 -4.28 -14.17 12.61
N ILE A 38 -3.47 -13.73 11.66
CA ILE A 38 -2.57 -14.58 10.87
C ILE A 38 -1.14 -14.10 11.11
N GLY A 39 -0.26 -14.99 11.56
CA GLY A 39 1.10 -14.60 11.93
C GLY A 39 2.15 -15.66 11.65
N SER A 40 3.36 -15.24 11.27
CA SER A 40 4.49 -16.17 11.14
C SER A 40 5.80 -15.60 11.66
N LYS A 41 6.59 -16.44 12.34
CA LYS A 41 8.01 -16.17 12.62
C LYS A 41 8.91 -16.32 11.38
N GLY A 42 8.38 -16.93 10.32
CA GLY A 42 9.00 -16.98 9.00
C GLY A 42 8.34 -16.04 8.00
N ALA A 43 8.49 -16.35 6.71
CA ALA A 43 7.82 -15.62 5.64
C ALA A 43 6.36 -16.08 5.49
N ILE A 44 5.51 -15.19 4.99
CA ILE A 44 4.12 -15.51 4.64
C ILE A 44 3.97 -15.38 3.12
N ASP A 45 3.45 -16.41 2.46
CA ASP A 45 3.06 -16.41 1.06
C ASP A 45 1.56 -16.71 0.96
N ILE A 46 0.80 -15.81 0.35
CA ILE A 46 -0.67 -15.91 0.22
C ILE A 46 -1.03 -15.75 -1.25
N GLY A 47 -1.69 -16.76 -1.80
CA GLY A 47 -2.38 -16.69 -3.09
C GLY A 47 -3.87 -16.94 -2.90
N VAL A 48 -4.69 -15.93 -3.17
CA VAL A 48 -6.15 -16.03 -3.06
C VAL A 48 -6.87 -15.32 -4.20
N THR A 49 -8.16 -15.54 -4.37
CA THR A 49 -8.96 -14.64 -5.20
C THR A 49 -9.33 -13.39 -4.39
N ARG A 50 -9.79 -13.59 -3.14
CA ARG A 50 -10.18 -12.49 -2.25
C ARG A 50 -9.61 -12.65 -0.84
N LEU A 51 -9.04 -11.56 -0.32
CA LEU A 51 -8.62 -11.42 1.08
C LEU A 51 -9.55 -10.43 1.79
N GLU A 52 -10.18 -10.86 2.89
CA GLU A 52 -10.82 -9.98 3.86
C GLU A 52 -9.98 -9.94 5.14
N ASN A 53 -9.48 -8.77 5.49
CA ASN A 53 -8.68 -8.51 6.69
C ASN A 53 -9.26 -7.30 7.44
N ASP A 54 -10.57 -7.02 7.30
CA ASP A 54 -11.22 -5.90 7.99
C ASP A 54 -11.15 -6.09 9.51
N ALA A 55 -10.60 -5.10 10.22
CA ALA A 55 -10.26 -5.20 11.65
C ALA A 55 -9.37 -6.42 12.03
N GLY A 56 -8.79 -7.12 11.05
CA GLY A 56 -7.93 -8.28 11.23
C GLY A 56 -6.46 -7.91 11.28
N THR A 57 -5.62 -8.90 11.63
CA THR A 57 -4.16 -8.75 11.64
C THR A 57 -3.47 -9.81 10.80
N LEU A 58 -2.51 -9.39 9.99
CA LEU A 58 -1.65 -10.24 9.17
C LEU A 58 -0.20 -9.77 9.35
N ILE A 59 0.62 -10.57 10.03
CA ILE A 59 1.99 -10.16 10.42
C ILE A 59 3.02 -11.23 10.05
N ALA A 60 3.96 -10.87 9.18
CA ALA A 60 5.14 -11.67 8.88
C ALA A 60 6.39 -11.11 9.58
N GLU A 61 7.11 -11.93 10.34
CA GLU A 61 8.40 -11.52 10.93
C GLU A 61 9.54 -11.52 9.92
N ARG A 62 9.34 -12.15 8.76
CA ARG A 62 10.24 -12.06 7.59
C ARG A 62 9.49 -11.33 6.48
N GLY A 63 9.60 -11.82 5.24
CA GLY A 63 8.90 -11.22 4.10
C GLY A 63 7.43 -11.66 4.02
N LEU A 64 6.62 -10.84 3.37
CA LEU A 64 5.26 -11.16 3.00
C LEU A 64 5.07 -11.01 1.48
N LYS A 65 4.48 -12.05 0.88
CA LYS A 65 3.98 -12.03 -0.50
C LYS A 65 2.48 -12.22 -0.49
N LEU A 66 1.76 -11.33 -1.17
CA LEU A 66 0.32 -11.39 -1.33
C LEU A 66 -0.02 -11.31 -2.81
N ALA A 67 -0.71 -12.32 -3.33
CA ALA A 67 -1.35 -12.30 -4.63
C ALA A 67 -2.87 -12.44 -4.44
N ALA A 68 -3.63 -11.46 -4.93
CA ALA A 68 -5.09 -11.49 -4.89
C ALA A 68 -5.73 -10.75 -6.07
N ASP A 69 -6.98 -11.04 -6.40
CA ASP A 69 -7.74 -10.15 -7.30
C ASP A 69 -8.28 -8.97 -6.49
N GLU A 70 -8.77 -9.24 -5.28
CA GLU A 70 -9.30 -8.26 -4.35
C GLU A 70 -8.71 -8.46 -2.95
N ALA A 71 -8.28 -7.37 -2.31
CA ALA A 71 -7.90 -7.41 -0.91
C ALA A 71 -8.49 -6.20 -0.16
N ASN A 72 -9.14 -6.50 0.96
CA ASN A 72 -9.69 -5.52 1.88
C ASN A 72 -8.95 -5.63 3.21
N SER A 73 -8.30 -4.57 3.66
CA SER A 73 -7.76 -4.45 5.02
C SER A 73 -8.21 -3.15 5.67
N SER A 74 -9.44 -2.73 5.38
CA SER A 74 -10.06 -1.58 6.05
C SER A 74 -10.03 -1.77 7.57
N LYS A 75 -9.58 -0.76 8.32
CA LYS A 75 -9.38 -0.83 9.79
C LYS A 75 -8.51 -1.98 10.30
N GLY A 76 -7.93 -2.77 9.40
CA GLY A 76 -7.09 -3.91 9.69
C GLY A 76 -5.62 -3.55 9.54
N ARG A 77 -4.77 -4.53 9.80
CA ARG A 77 -3.32 -4.37 9.74
C ARG A 77 -2.67 -5.49 8.93
N ILE A 78 -1.88 -5.11 7.93
CA ILE A 78 -0.97 -6.00 7.21
C ILE A 78 0.45 -5.46 7.41
N ALA A 79 1.35 -6.29 7.92
CA ALA A 79 2.72 -5.86 8.21
C ALA A 79 3.75 -6.95 7.94
N ALA A 80 4.94 -6.51 7.52
CA ALA A 80 6.13 -7.34 7.44
C ALA A 80 7.32 -6.68 8.14
N ASN A 81 8.09 -7.45 8.89
CA ASN A 81 9.39 -7.01 9.42
C ASN A 81 10.53 -7.15 8.38
N GLY A 82 10.31 -7.92 7.32
CA GLY A 82 11.10 -7.88 6.08
C GLY A 82 10.34 -7.20 4.95
N SER A 83 10.69 -7.50 3.71
CA SER A 83 10.04 -6.90 2.54
C SER A 83 8.58 -7.37 2.39
N LEU A 84 7.74 -6.48 1.88
CA LEU A 84 6.33 -6.75 1.58
C LEU A 84 6.09 -6.51 0.10
N HIS A 85 5.66 -7.56 -0.61
CA HIS A 85 5.28 -7.50 -2.01
C HIS A 85 3.81 -7.90 -2.17
N ALA A 86 2.98 -7.00 -2.68
CA ALA A 86 1.59 -7.29 -2.97
C ALA A 86 1.30 -7.08 -4.45
N LYS A 87 0.75 -8.11 -5.11
CA LYS A 87 0.18 -8.04 -6.45
C LYS A 87 -1.32 -8.21 -6.33
N VAL A 88 -2.07 -7.12 -6.45
CA VAL A 88 -3.52 -7.14 -6.19
C VAL A 88 -4.31 -6.36 -7.24
N GLY A 89 -5.38 -6.92 -7.78
CA GLY A 89 -6.25 -6.17 -8.70
C GLY A 89 -6.80 -4.89 -8.06
N THR A 90 -7.50 -5.02 -6.93
CA THR A 90 -8.00 -3.88 -6.13
C THR A 90 -7.64 -4.03 -4.65
N LEU A 91 -7.05 -3.00 -4.06
CA LEU A 91 -6.69 -2.94 -2.65
C LEU A 91 -7.44 -1.83 -1.90
N SER A 92 -8.26 -2.19 -0.92
CA SER A 92 -8.86 -1.25 0.05
C SER A 92 -8.08 -1.24 1.36
N GLN A 93 -7.51 -0.09 1.73
CA GLN A 93 -6.80 0.17 2.99
C GLN A 93 -7.50 1.24 3.85
N LYS A 94 -8.82 1.42 3.67
CA LYS A 94 -9.52 2.53 4.33
C LYS A 94 -9.45 2.46 5.85
N GLY A 95 -8.83 3.44 6.50
CA GLY A 95 -8.61 3.42 7.95
C GLY A 95 -7.70 2.29 8.45
N GLY A 96 -7.07 1.53 7.55
CA GLY A 96 -6.17 0.43 7.87
C GLY A 96 -4.70 0.82 7.82
N GLU A 97 -3.83 -0.15 8.10
CA GLU A 97 -2.38 0.00 8.07
C GLU A 97 -1.71 -1.10 7.23
N LEU A 98 -0.90 -0.69 6.26
CA LEU A 98 -0.03 -1.55 5.47
C LEU A 98 1.44 -1.12 5.66
N THR A 99 2.25 -1.95 6.29
CA THR A 99 3.63 -1.56 6.66
C THR A 99 4.70 -2.58 6.33
N SER A 100 5.89 -2.08 6.02
CA SER A 100 7.12 -2.86 5.88
C SER A 100 8.25 -2.21 6.66
N GLN A 101 8.98 -2.99 7.46
CA GLN A 101 10.22 -2.51 8.10
C GLN A 101 11.41 -2.51 7.13
N ASP A 102 11.21 -2.97 5.89
CA ASP A 102 12.17 -2.94 4.79
C ASP A 102 11.54 -2.21 3.59
N SER A 103 11.55 -2.81 2.40
CA SER A 103 10.88 -2.31 1.20
C SER A 103 9.41 -2.73 1.13
N LEU A 104 8.56 -1.85 0.60
CA LEU A 104 7.16 -2.11 0.30
C LEU A 104 6.93 -1.93 -1.20
N THR A 105 6.48 -2.99 -1.88
CA THR A 105 6.20 -2.96 -3.33
C THR A 105 4.76 -3.38 -3.60
N LEU A 106 4.01 -2.52 -4.27
CA LEU A 106 2.60 -2.73 -4.63
C LEU A 106 2.44 -2.69 -6.15
N ASP A 107 2.04 -3.81 -6.75
CA ASP A 107 1.64 -3.94 -8.15
C ASP A 107 0.12 -4.10 -8.19
N LEU A 108 -0.58 -3.01 -8.51
CA LEU A 108 -2.03 -2.90 -8.33
C LEU A 108 -2.77 -2.50 -9.60
N GLY A 109 -4.06 -2.80 -9.68
CA GLY A 109 -4.96 -2.07 -10.56
C GLY A 109 -5.39 -0.75 -9.90
N ILE A 110 -6.11 -0.87 -8.79
CA ILE A 110 -6.69 0.26 -8.05
C ILE A 110 -6.28 0.17 -6.57
N LEU A 111 -5.83 1.29 -6.02
CA LEU A 111 -5.58 1.47 -4.59
C LEU A 111 -6.54 2.49 -4.00
N ASN A 112 -7.25 2.11 -2.93
CA ASN A 112 -7.97 3.05 -2.07
C ASN A 112 -7.34 3.07 -0.67
N ASN A 113 -6.59 4.12 -0.38
CA ASN A 113 -5.95 4.40 0.90
C ASN A 113 -6.64 5.54 1.66
N ASN A 114 -7.95 5.74 1.47
CA ASN A 114 -8.66 6.84 2.13
C ASN A 114 -8.60 6.70 3.66
N ALA A 115 -8.11 7.72 4.36
CA ALA A 115 -7.85 7.68 5.81
C ALA A 115 -6.97 6.49 6.28
N GLY A 116 -6.31 5.80 5.36
CA GLY A 116 -5.40 4.68 5.64
C GLY A 116 -3.95 5.12 5.73
N ARG A 117 -3.08 4.20 6.13
CA ARG A 117 -1.64 4.41 6.22
C ARG A 117 -0.88 3.31 5.48
N ILE A 118 -0.02 3.73 4.57
CA ILE A 118 0.93 2.88 3.85
C ILE A 118 2.32 3.39 4.18
N ALA A 119 3.18 2.54 4.74
CA ALA A 119 4.55 2.96 5.06
C ALA A 119 5.61 1.86 4.87
N GLY A 120 6.77 2.25 4.35
CA GLY A 120 7.95 1.39 4.23
C GLY A 120 9.18 2.09 4.80
N ASN A 121 10.09 1.38 5.47
CA ASN A 121 11.31 2.02 5.98
C ASN A 121 12.35 2.27 4.89
N GLN A 122 12.63 1.29 4.03
CA GLN A 122 13.67 1.42 3.00
C GLN A 122 13.13 1.95 1.66
N GLY A 123 11.82 1.95 1.48
CA GLY A 123 11.16 2.52 0.31
C GLY A 123 9.72 2.06 0.17
N VAL A 124 8.96 2.80 -0.63
CA VAL A 124 7.62 2.44 -1.08
C VAL A 124 7.59 2.60 -2.60
N ASP A 125 7.30 1.52 -3.32
CA ASP A 125 7.14 1.52 -4.78
C ASP A 125 5.71 1.05 -5.11
N ILE A 126 4.95 1.91 -5.79
CA ILE A 126 3.56 1.64 -6.18
C ILE A 126 3.47 1.78 -7.68
N THR A 127 3.17 0.66 -8.35
CA THR A 127 2.73 0.64 -9.75
C THR A 127 1.24 0.38 -9.77
N ALA A 128 0.46 1.29 -10.35
CA ALA A 128 -0.99 1.11 -10.44
C ALA A 128 -1.64 1.81 -11.63
N ARG A 129 -2.94 1.60 -11.85
CA ARG A 129 -3.73 2.51 -12.70
C ARG A 129 -4.12 3.76 -11.92
N GLN A 130 -4.77 3.55 -10.78
CA GLN A 130 -5.33 4.62 -9.97
C GLN A 130 -4.94 4.46 -8.50
N VAL A 131 -4.62 5.59 -7.86
CA VAL A 131 -4.40 5.68 -6.42
C VAL A 131 -5.30 6.79 -5.85
N ASP A 132 -6.17 6.41 -4.93
CA ASP A 132 -6.90 7.33 -4.06
C ASP A 132 -6.23 7.32 -2.68
N ASN A 133 -5.46 8.36 -2.39
CA ASN A 133 -4.83 8.65 -1.10
C ASN A 133 -5.54 9.82 -0.38
N SER A 134 -6.82 10.08 -0.67
CA SER A 134 -7.53 11.20 -0.06
C SER A 134 -7.64 11.04 1.46
N VAL A 135 -7.22 12.05 2.22
CA VAL A 135 -7.14 12.01 3.70
C VAL A 135 -6.24 10.87 4.24
N GLY A 136 -5.49 10.18 3.37
CA GLY A 136 -4.60 9.08 3.72
C GLY A 136 -3.14 9.49 3.85
N GLU A 137 -2.28 8.56 4.24
CA GLU A 137 -0.83 8.74 4.29
C GLU A 137 -0.10 7.62 3.53
N ILE A 138 0.82 8.01 2.64
CA ILE A 138 1.86 7.15 2.05
C ILE A 138 3.21 7.73 2.46
N ALA A 139 4.04 6.97 3.17
CA ALA A 139 5.29 7.51 3.70
C ALA A 139 6.47 6.53 3.65
N SER A 140 7.68 7.06 3.50
CA SER A 140 8.92 6.30 3.68
C SER A 140 10.07 7.13 4.20
N GLN A 141 10.94 6.51 5.02
CA GLN A 141 12.27 7.04 5.30
C GLN A 141 13.21 6.90 4.08
N GLY A 142 12.88 5.98 3.16
CA GLY A 142 13.52 5.83 1.87
C GLY A 142 12.84 6.64 0.78
N VAL A 143 12.94 6.15 -0.46
CA VAL A 143 12.28 6.74 -1.62
C VAL A 143 10.83 6.29 -1.67
N VAL A 144 9.92 7.22 -1.99
CA VAL A 144 8.55 6.91 -2.40
C VAL A 144 8.45 7.10 -3.91
N ALA A 145 8.08 6.05 -4.63
CA ALA A 145 7.89 6.04 -6.08
C ALA A 145 6.45 5.62 -6.42
N LEU A 146 5.74 6.45 -7.18
CA LEU A 146 4.42 6.16 -7.72
C LEU A 146 4.49 6.18 -9.25
N ASN A 147 4.22 5.05 -9.88
CA ASN A 147 4.19 4.87 -11.33
C ASN A 147 2.76 4.50 -11.76
N LEU A 148 1.99 5.51 -12.15
CA LEU A 148 0.57 5.38 -12.42
C LEU A 148 0.25 5.57 -13.90
N THR A 149 -0.69 4.79 -14.39
CA THR A 149 -1.15 4.88 -15.79
C THR A 149 -2.38 5.77 -15.97
N GLU A 150 -3.02 6.24 -14.90
CA GLU A 150 -4.19 7.13 -14.98
C GLU A 150 -4.13 8.31 -13.99
N GLN A 151 -4.40 8.08 -12.70
CA GLN A 151 -4.65 9.18 -11.76
C GLN A 151 -4.10 8.92 -10.36
N LEU A 152 -3.52 9.98 -9.78
CA LEU A 152 -3.31 10.13 -8.35
C LEU A 152 -4.30 11.14 -7.77
N ASP A 153 -5.14 10.72 -6.82
CA ASP A 153 -5.92 11.61 -5.96
C ASP A 153 -5.28 11.67 -4.57
N ASN A 154 -4.70 12.82 -4.22
CA ASN A 154 -4.08 13.10 -2.93
C ASN A 154 -4.77 14.25 -2.19
N ARG A 155 -6.07 14.47 -2.43
CA ARG A 155 -6.81 15.56 -1.79
C ARG A 155 -6.89 15.38 -0.27
N GLY A 156 -6.37 16.36 0.47
CA GLY A 156 -6.22 16.29 1.93
C GLY A 156 -5.33 15.14 2.43
N GLY A 157 -4.68 14.41 1.53
CA GLY A 157 -3.78 13.31 1.82
C GLY A 157 -2.33 13.76 1.94
N LYS A 158 -1.47 12.84 2.30
CA LYS A 158 -0.03 13.08 2.44
C LYS A 158 0.77 11.98 1.77
N ILE A 159 1.74 12.38 0.95
CA ILE A 159 2.74 11.49 0.34
C ILE A 159 4.11 12.06 0.64
N VAL A 160 4.93 11.33 1.39
CA VAL A 160 6.24 11.80 1.85
C VAL A 160 7.32 10.74 1.71
N GLY A 161 8.39 11.06 0.98
CA GLY A 161 9.60 10.24 0.93
C GLY A 161 10.83 11.01 1.39
N ASP A 162 11.48 10.58 2.47
CA ASP A 162 12.63 11.30 3.02
C ASP A 162 13.84 11.24 2.07
N SER A 163 14.11 10.09 1.45
CA SER A 163 15.20 9.95 0.46
C SER A 163 14.80 10.31 -0.97
N GLY A 164 13.56 10.75 -1.19
CA GLY A 164 13.07 11.20 -2.48
C GLY A 164 11.59 10.90 -2.67
N LEU A 165 10.90 11.73 -3.45
CA LEU A 165 9.56 11.48 -3.94
C LEU A 165 9.56 11.54 -5.47
N GLY A 166 9.23 10.43 -6.12
CA GLY A 166 9.04 10.34 -7.56
C GLY A 166 7.58 9.99 -7.88
N ILE A 167 6.93 10.80 -8.71
CA ILE A 167 5.56 10.56 -9.15
C ILE A 167 5.51 10.66 -10.67
N THR A 168 5.01 9.62 -11.32
CA THR A 168 4.64 9.61 -12.75
C THR A 168 3.17 9.23 -12.84
N ALA A 169 2.32 10.13 -13.34
CA ALA A 169 0.88 9.88 -13.52
C ALA A 169 0.30 10.88 -14.53
N PRO A 170 -0.62 10.50 -15.43
CA PRO A 170 -1.27 11.47 -16.30
C PRO A 170 -1.96 12.61 -15.54
N HIS A 171 -2.75 12.30 -14.51
CA HIS A 171 -3.47 13.30 -13.72
C HIS A 171 -3.08 13.23 -12.24
N VAL A 172 -2.75 14.38 -11.65
CA VAL A 172 -2.44 14.49 -10.22
C VAL A 172 -3.34 15.54 -9.56
N LEU A 173 -4.19 15.11 -8.63
CA LEU A 173 -5.03 15.96 -7.80
C LEU A 173 -4.39 16.11 -6.43
N ASN A 174 -3.73 17.25 -6.18
CA ASN A 174 -3.14 17.58 -4.89
C ASN A 174 -3.82 18.83 -4.30
N GLN A 175 -5.12 18.74 -4.06
CA GLN A 175 -5.92 19.85 -3.54
C GLN A 175 -6.31 19.64 -2.07
N ASP A 176 -7.13 20.52 -1.51
CA ASP A 176 -7.72 20.38 -0.17
C ASP A 176 -6.70 20.14 0.94
N LYS A 177 -5.60 20.90 0.93
CA LYS A 177 -4.42 20.73 1.82
C LYS A 177 -3.63 19.43 1.61
N GLY A 178 -3.75 18.82 0.44
CA GLY A 178 -2.92 17.69 0.02
C GLY A 178 -1.43 18.03 0.06
N VAL A 179 -0.60 17.08 0.49
CA VAL A 179 0.86 17.26 0.66
C VAL A 179 1.61 16.23 -0.18
N LEU A 180 2.47 16.72 -1.06
CA LEU A 180 3.54 15.97 -1.72
C LEU A 180 4.86 16.55 -1.23
N ALA A 181 5.64 15.78 -0.46
CA ALA A 181 6.88 16.31 0.09
C ALA A 181 8.03 15.30 0.09
N SER A 182 9.25 15.83 0.05
CA SER A 182 10.45 15.03 0.22
C SER A 182 11.59 15.83 0.84
N ARG A 183 12.42 15.20 1.66
CA ARG A 183 13.67 15.82 2.09
C ARG A 183 14.70 15.85 0.95
N ASP A 184 14.94 14.72 0.28
CA ASP A 184 16.03 14.57 -0.70
C ASP A 184 15.66 14.84 -2.18
N GLY A 185 14.44 15.29 -2.46
CA GLY A 185 14.04 15.81 -3.78
C GLY A 185 12.66 15.34 -4.21
N LEU A 186 11.88 16.21 -4.84
CA LEU A 186 10.59 15.87 -5.43
C LEU A 186 10.68 15.92 -6.95
N ARG A 187 10.32 14.83 -7.62
CA ARG A 187 10.14 14.76 -9.08
C ARG A 187 8.72 14.36 -9.41
N LEU A 188 8.07 15.16 -10.24
CA LEU A 188 6.71 14.92 -10.73
C LEU A 188 6.69 15.02 -12.25
N SER A 189 6.26 13.95 -12.90
CA SER A 189 5.99 13.90 -14.34
C SER A 189 4.51 13.62 -14.56
N ALA A 190 3.79 14.57 -15.14
CA ALA A 190 2.35 14.44 -15.38
C ALA A 190 1.89 15.09 -16.68
N THR A 191 0.63 14.86 -17.05
CA THR A 191 -0.03 15.70 -18.08
C THR A 191 -0.67 16.91 -17.41
N GLU A 192 -1.40 16.67 -16.32
CA GLU A 192 -2.09 17.70 -15.56
C GLU A 192 -1.77 17.60 -14.06
N LEU A 193 -1.54 18.76 -13.44
CA LEU A 193 -1.37 18.92 -12.00
C LEU A 193 -2.38 19.95 -11.47
N PHE A 194 -3.25 19.48 -10.58
CA PHE A 194 -4.22 20.32 -9.88
C PHE A 194 -3.77 20.52 -8.42
N ASN A 195 -3.01 21.58 -8.17
CA ASN A 195 -2.47 21.92 -6.83
C ASN A 195 -3.15 23.17 -6.22
N GLY A 196 -4.49 23.15 -6.14
CA GLY A 196 -5.33 24.22 -5.59
C GLY A 196 -5.68 24.03 -4.10
N ALA A 197 -6.52 24.91 -3.54
CA ALA A 197 -7.11 24.77 -2.20
C ALA A 197 -6.12 24.41 -1.06
N GLY A 198 -4.94 25.04 -1.06
CA GLY A 198 -3.90 24.82 -0.05
C GLY A 198 -3.01 23.60 -0.28
N GLY A 199 -3.05 22.99 -1.47
CA GLY A 199 -2.11 21.94 -1.88
C GLY A 199 -0.65 22.37 -1.79
N LEU A 200 0.20 21.49 -1.25
CA LEU A 200 1.62 21.72 -1.01
C LEU A 200 2.48 20.74 -1.81
N LEU A 201 3.42 21.29 -2.58
CA LEU A 201 4.60 20.58 -3.08
C LEU A 201 5.81 21.14 -2.35
N SER A 202 6.59 20.29 -1.69
CA SER A 202 7.72 20.75 -0.87
C SER A 202 8.95 19.85 -1.02
N SER A 203 10.13 20.46 -1.09
CA SER A 203 11.37 19.72 -0.90
C SER A 203 12.51 20.57 -0.33
N GLN A 204 13.42 19.93 0.40
CA GLN A 204 14.63 20.57 0.93
C GLN A 204 15.79 20.58 -0.08
N LYS A 205 15.81 19.67 -1.08
CA LYS A 205 16.85 19.61 -2.11
C LYS A 205 16.42 20.14 -3.48
N GLY A 206 15.14 20.09 -3.81
CA GLY A 206 14.64 20.62 -5.08
C GLY A 206 13.31 20.00 -5.51
N ILE A 207 12.60 20.73 -6.37
CA ILE A 207 11.33 20.31 -6.95
C ILE A 207 11.47 20.40 -8.47
N ASP A 208 11.40 19.25 -9.15
CA ASP A 208 11.36 19.14 -10.60
C ASP A 208 9.94 18.73 -11.03
N VAL A 209 9.22 19.59 -11.73
CA VAL A 209 7.89 19.30 -12.29
C VAL A 209 7.96 19.37 -13.81
N SER A 210 7.62 18.28 -14.48
CA SER A 210 7.49 18.18 -15.93
C SER A 210 6.02 17.92 -16.27
N LEU A 211 5.39 18.86 -16.98
CA LEU A 211 4.03 18.71 -17.48
C LEU A 211 4.08 18.57 -19.00
N ALA A 212 3.56 17.48 -19.52
CA ALA A 212 3.54 17.25 -20.97
C ALA A 212 2.65 18.26 -21.71
N GLY A 213 1.66 18.85 -21.01
CA GLY A 213 0.64 19.71 -21.63
C GLY A 213 -0.27 18.92 -22.58
N ALA A 214 -1.48 19.45 -22.80
CA ALA A 214 -2.32 19.08 -23.93
C ALA A 214 -2.17 20.15 -25.03
#